data_AF-A0A183AC86-F1
#
_entry.id   AF-A0A183AC86-F1
#
_cell.length_a   1.000
_cell.length_b   1.000
_cell.length_c   1.000
_cell.angle_alpha   90.00
_cell.angle_beta   90.00
_cell.angle_gamma   90.00
#
_symmetry.space_group_name_H-M   'P 1'
#
loop_
_entity.id
_entity.type
_entity.pdbx_description
1 polymer ?
#
loop_
_entity_poly.entity_id
_entity_poly.type
_entity_poly.pdbx_seq_one_letter_code
_entity_poly.pdbx_strand_id
1 'polypeptide(L)'
;MFIRKQIYRVGVPLILSFIVGEILQPQLSLSLWPKFDSEPDDRETRLLLIADPHVEGYKPDLFWLNYILQWDSDRYLETYFQQALTRIKPNGFLILGDLFDRGFEAYPSEFDQTCKRFRRIYFGRHSLPYLLIPGDNDVDLVEGGPTDPFSVTRFIDCVGQQAEYVPIHFAQIKAIPRGAYKPAQTHSFMLSRSSGRYLVLATHEPINMLENAQLNAALKVESPCVFVSGHHHHVSGAFIFSVSIRFSNNPEFAR
;
A
#
# COMPACT_ATOMS: atom_id res chain seq x y z
N MET A 1 24.79 -45.12 1.51
CA MET A 1 23.70 -45.26 0.51
C MET A 1 22.37 -44.65 0.96
N PHE A 2 22.00 -44.74 2.25
CA PHE A 2 20.77 -44.15 2.81
C PHE A 2 20.71 -42.61 2.75
N ILE A 3 21.81 -41.93 3.10
CA ILE A 3 21.90 -40.45 3.14
C ILE A 3 21.67 -39.84 1.74
N ARG A 4 22.24 -40.43 0.67
CA ARG A 4 21.99 -39.99 -0.71
C ARG A 4 20.50 -40.07 -1.08
N LYS A 5 19.80 -41.15 -0.73
CA LYS A 5 18.36 -41.29 -1.03
C LYS A 5 17.49 -40.29 -0.26
N GLN A 6 17.88 -39.88 0.95
CA GLN A 6 17.18 -38.83 1.71
C GLN A 6 17.40 -37.42 1.12
N ILE A 7 18.62 -37.12 0.67
CA ILE A 7 18.92 -35.84 -0.01
C ILE A 7 18.05 -35.67 -1.26
N TYR A 8 17.86 -36.71 -2.07
CA TYR A 8 16.96 -36.61 -3.24
C TYR A 8 15.47 -36.49 -2.86
N ARG A 9 15.05 -37.11 -1.74
CA ARG A 9 13.64 -37.08 -1.31
C ARG A 9 13.19 -35.75 -0.72
N VAL A 10 14.10 -34.98 -0.14
CA VAL A 10 13.78 -33.68 0.50
C VAL A 10 14.38 -32.51 -0.27
N GLY A 11 15.61 -32.65 -0.77
CA GLY A 11 16.30 -31.59 -1.49
C GLY A 11 15.67 -31.28 -2.85
N VAL A 12 15.22 -32.29 -3.60
CA VAL A 12 14.59 -32.05 -4.91
C VAL A 12 13.25 -31.31 -4.77
N PRO A 13 12.32 -31.70 -3.87
CA PRO A 13 11.11 -30.91 -3.63
C PRO A 13 11.40 -29.47 -3.17
N LEU A 14 12.38 -29.25 -2.28
CA LEU A 14 12.72 -27.91 -1.82
C LEU A 14 13.27 -27.02 -2.95
N ILE A 15 14.15 -27.56 -3.79
CA ILE A 15 14.67 -26.84 -4.97
C ILE A 15 13.54 -26.54 -5.94
N LEU A 16 12.64 -27.48 -6.18
CA LEU A 16 11.46 -27.26 -7.04
C LEU A 16 10.53 -26.19 -6.46
N SER A 17 10.25 -26.22 -5.16
CA SER A 17 9.45 -25.20 -4.49
C SER A 17 10.08 -23.82 -4.60
N PHE A 18 11.41 -23.71 -4.43
CA PHE A 18 12.13 -22.46 -4.63
C PHE A 18 12.02 -21.98 -6.09
N ILE A 19 12.27 -22.83 -7.08
CA ILE A 19 12.18 -22.43 -8.50
C ILE A 19 10.75 -22.01 -8.84
N VAL A 20 9.74 -22.77 -8.41
CA VAL A 20 8.34 -22.47 -8.70
C VAL A 20 7.89 -21.20 -7.99
N GLY A 21 8.17 -21.07 -6.69
CA GLY A 21 7.73 -19.95 -5.86
C GLY A 21 8.49 -18.65 -6.12
N GLU A 22 9.82 -18.71 -6.24
CA GLU A 22 10.66 -17.52 -6.26
C GLU A 22 11.04 -17.02 -7.65
N ILE A 23 10.95 -17.90 -8.66
CA ILE A 23 11.36 -17.56 -10.03
C ILE A 23 10.15 -17.59 -10.97
N LEU A 24 9.39 -18.69 -10.99
CA LEU A 24 8.32 -18.86 -11.97
C LEU A 24 7.04 -18.11 -11.59
N GLN A 25 6.59 -18.21 -10.33
CA GLN A 25 5.34 -17.60 -9.89
C GLN A 25 5.33 -16.07 -10.06
N PRO A 26 6.42 -15.31 -9.78
CA PRO A 26 6.47 -13.88 -10.06
C PRO A 26 6.27 -13.55 -11.53
N GLN A 27 6.95 -14.30 -12.41
CA GLN A 27 6.85 -14.12 -13.85
C GLN A 27 5.45 -14.45 -14.36
N LEU A 28 4.86 -15.55 -13.89
CA LEU A 28 3.52 -15.99 -14.28
C LEU A 28 2.45 -15.02 -13.79
N SER A 29 2.46 -14.65 -12.51
CA SER A 29 1.49 -13.71 -11.94
C SER A 29 1.53 -12.35 -12.65
N LEU A 30 2.72 -11.83 -12.95
CA LEU A 30 2.87 -10.55 -13.64
C LEU A 30 2.61 -10.66 -15.15
N SER A 31 2.75 -11.84 -15.75
CA SER A 31 2.40 -12.04 -17.16
C SER A 31 0.91 -11.84 -17.44
N LEU A 32 0.05 -12.04 -16.42
CA LEU A 32 -1.38 -11.80 -16.48
C LEU A 32 -1.74 -10.31 -16.42
N TRP A 33 -0.83 -9.46 -15.95
CA TRP A 33 -1.07 -8.02 -15.89
C TRP A 33 -1.00 -7.42 -17.29
N PRO A 34 -1.70 -6.31 -17.57
CA PRO A 34 -1.49 -5.55 -18.79
C PRO A 34 0.00 -5.18 -18.94
N LYS A 35 0.54 -5.25 -20.17
CA LYS A 35 1.86 -4.74 -20.50
C LYS A 35 1.71 -3.53 -21.40
N PHE A 36 2.34 -2.43 -21.03
CA PHE A 36 2.33 -1.21 -21.81
C PHE A 36 3.70 -0.96 -22.44
N ASP A 37 3.72 -0.78 -23.75
CA ASP A 37 4.98 -0.56 -24.48
C ASP A 37 5.46 0.89 -24.36
N SER A 38 4.54 1.86 -24.23
CA SER A 38 4.85 3.28 -24.07
C SER A 38 4.60 3.78 -22.65
N GLU A 39 5.29 4.87 -22.30
CA GLU A 39 4.92 5.70 -21.15
C GLU A 39 3.48 6.23 -21.32
N PRO A 40 2.74 6.48 -20.22
CA PRO A 40 1.42 7.10 -20.28
C PRO A 40 1.49 8.50 -20.90
N ASP A 41 0.54 8.83 -21.77
CA ASP A 41 0.40 10.16 -22.36
C ASP A 41 -0.55 11.05 -21.54
N ASP A 42 -0.81 12.28 -22.02
CA ASP A 42 -1.66 13.27 -21.35
C ASP A 42 -3.14 12.85 -21.22
N ARG A 43 -3.55 11.70 -21.77
CA ARG A 43 -4.91 11.17 -21.70
C ARG A 43 -5.02 9.94 -20.81
N GLU A 44 -3.91 9.48 -20.24
CA GLU A 44 -3.85 8.29 -19.40
C GLU A 44 -3.27 8.62 -18.02
N THR A 45 -3.80 7.98 -16.98
CA THR A 45 -3.18 7.98 -15.65
C THR A 45 -3.08 6.54 -15.20
N ARG A 46 -1.85 6.09 -14.95
CA ARG A 46 -1.54 4.77 -14.43
C ARG A 46 -1.08 4.91 -13.00
N LEU A 47 -1.79 4.24 -12.09
CA LEU A 47 -1.51 4.26 -10.67
C LEU A 47 -1.19 2.84 -10.21
N LEU A 48 -0.02 2.65 -9.61
CA LEU A 48 0.32 1.36 -9.00
C LEU A 48 -0.13 1.37 -7.53
N LEU A 49 -0.89 0.36 -7.13
CA LEU A 49 -1.35 0.19 -5.76
C LEU A 49 -0.54 -0.94 -5.11
N ILE A 50 -0.01 -0.68 -3.93
CA ILE A 50 0.79 -1.62 -3.13
C ILE A 50 0.10 -1.69 -1.77
N ALA A 51 -0.25 -2.88 -1.32
CA ALA A 51 -0.90 -3.08 -0.02
C ALA A 51 -0.14 -4.17 0.74
N ASP A 52 -0.03 -3.98 2.06
CA ASP A 52 0.44 -4.98 3.01
C ASP A 52 1.79 -5.62 2.62
N PRO A 53 2.84 -4.84 2.31
CA PRO A 53 4.12 -5.40 1.90
C PRO A 53 4.84 -6.17 3.02
N HIS A 54 4.54 -5.90 4.30
CA HIS A 54 5.02 -6.66 5.46
C HIS A 54 6.52 -6.98 5.41
N VAL A 55 7.36 -5.94 5.32
CA VAL A 55 8.82 -6.13 5.32
C VAL A 55 9.24 -6.81 6.61
N GLU A 56 9.83 -7.98 6.44
CA GLU A 56 10.12 -8.91 7.51
C GLU A 56 11.08 -8.33 8.57
N GLY A 57 10.67 -8.39 9.84
CA GLY A 57 11.47 -7.95 10.98
C GLY A 57 12.51 -8.98 11.43
N TYR A 58 13.14 -8.76 12.58
CA TYR A 58 14.02 -9.77 13.19
C TYR A 58 13.19 -10.87 13.86
N LYS A 59 13.48 -12.15 13.60
CA LYS A 59 12.85 -13.34 14.23
C LYS A 59 13.80 -13.95 15.26
N PRO A 60 13.63 -13.68 16.58
CA PRO A 60 14.47 -14.27 17.62
C PRO A 60 14.47 -15.81 17.58
N ASP A 61 13.30 -16.41 17.37
CA ASP A 61 13.13 -17.87 17.34
C ASP A 61 13.84 -18.55 16.16
N LEU A 62 14.17 -17.78 15.12
CA LEU A 62 14.84 -18.23 13.90
C LEU A 62 16.12 -17.43 13.62
N PHE A 63 16.81 -16.95 14.67
CA PHE A 63 17.95 -16.03 14.53
C PHE A 63 19.03 -16.50 13.53
N TRP A 64 19.28 -17.81 13.45
CA TRP A 64 20.27 -18.43 12.57
C TRP A 64 19.86 -18.44 11.09
N LEU A 65 18.56 -18.32 10.79
CA LEU A 65 18.03 -18.15 9.43
C LEU A 65 17.56 -16.74 9.12
N ASN A 66 17.48 -15.86 10.12
CA ASN A 66 16.82 -14.57 10.00
C ASN A 66 17.32 -13.77 8.80
N TYR A 67 18.63 -13.70 8.59
CA TYR A 67 19.21 -12.98 7.45
C TYR A 67 18.78 -13.56 6.10
N ILE A 68 18.68 -14.88 5.99
CA ILE A 68 18.26 -15.56 4.76
C ILE A 68 16.79 -15.28 4.48
N LEU A 69 15.93 -15.36 5.51
CA LEU A 69 14.50 -15.08 5.40
C LEU A 69 14.23 -13.63 5.02
N GLN A 70 14.93 -12.69 5.66
CA GLN A 70 14.87 -11.27 5.35
C GLN A 70 15.36 -10.97 3.93
N TRP A 71 16.48 -11.57 3.52
CA TRP A 71 17.02 -11.38 2.18
C TRP A 71 16.08 -11.94 1.10
N ASP A 72 15.49 -13.10 1.34
CA ASP A 72 14.57 -13.73 0.39
C ASP A 72 13.27 -12.92 0.25
N SER A 73 12.66 -12.52 1.37
CA SER A 73 11.50 -11.63 1.40
C SER A 73 11.78 -10.29 0.71
N ASP A 74 12.90 -9.64 1.02
CA ASP A 74 13.31 -8.38 0.38
C ASP A 74 13.43 -8.55 -1.14
N ARG A 75 14.09 -9.62 -1.58
CA ARG A 75 14.31 -9.90 -3.00
C ARG A 75 12.98 -10.16 -3.70
N TYR A 76 12.07 -10.90 -3.08
CA TYR A 76 10.74 -11.19 -3.62
C TYR A 76 9.95 -9.89 -3.83
N LEU A 77 9.84 -9.04 -2.80
CA LEU A 77 9.16 -7.74 -2.87
C LEU A 77 9.79 -6.81 -3.91
N GLU A 78 11.12 -6.69 -3.91
CA GLU A 78 11.85 -5.85 -4.87
C GLU A 78 11.64 -6.34 -6.30
N THR A 79 11.70 -7.65 -6.53
CA THR A 79 11.51 -8.26 -7.85
C THR A 79 10.11 -7.98 -8.40
N TYR A 80 9.07 -8.12 -7.56
CA TYR A 80 7.70 -7.81 -7.96
C TYR A 80 7.50 -6.34 -8.26
N PHE A 81 7.98 -5.47 -7.37
CA PHE A 81 7.82 -4.03 -7.53
C PHE A 81 8.52 -3.51 -8.79
N GLN A 82 9.77 -3.91 -9.03
CA GLN A 82 10.51 -3.48 -10.22
C GLN A 82 9.88 -3.98 -11.53
N GLN A 83 9.36 -5.20 -11.54
CA GLN A 83 8.66 -5.71 -12.72
C GLN A 83 7.31 -5.01 -12.93
N ALA A 84 6.56 -4.71 -11.87
CA ALA A 84 5.33 -3.93 -11.95
C ALA A 84 5.60 -2.52 -12.52
N LEU A 85 6.63 -1.83 -12.04
CA LEU A 85 7.06 -0.54 -12.58
C LEU A 85 7.40 -0.63 -14.07
N THR A 86 8.18 -1.63 -14.47
CA THR A 86 8.61 -1.81 -15.87
C THR A 86 7.43 -2.14 -16.80
N ARG A 87 6.46 -2.92 -16.30
CA ARG A 87 5.34 -3.41 -17.11
C ARG A 87 4.20 -2.41 -17.22
N ILE A 88 3.90 -1.72 -16.12
CA ILE A 88 2.78 -0.76 -16.03
C ILE A 88 3.22 0.65 -16.39
N LYS A 89 4.46 1.03 -16.10
CA LYS A 89 4.98 2.39 -16.29
C LYS A 89 4.08 3.44 -15.62
N PRO A 90 3.86 3.34 -14.30
CA PRO A 90 2.89 4.18 -13.62
C PRO A 90 3.35 5.64 -13.54
N ASN A 91 2.39 6.58 -13.55
CA ASN A 91 2.66 8.00 -13.25
C ASN A 91 3.02 8.21 -11.77
N GLY A 92 2.64 7.27 -10.90
CA GLY A 92 3.00 7.23 -9.49
C GLY A 92 2.35 6.05 -8.78
N PHE A 93 2.51 5.97 -7.46
CA PHE A 93 2.04 4.80 -6.71
C PHE A 93 1.51 5.14 -5.31
N LEU A 94 0.65 4.26 -4.78
CA LEU A 94 0.14 4.33 -3.42
C LEU A 94 0.63 3.12 -2.65
N ILE A 95 1.06 3.33 -1.41
CA ILE A 95 1.30 2.26 -0.44
C ILE A 95 0.25 2.35 0.66
N LEU A 96 -0.58 1.32 0.77
CA LEU A 96 -1.81 1.27 1.56
C LEU A 96 -1.58 0.68 2.96
N GLY A 97 -0.45 0.98 3.59
CA GLY A 97 -0.14 0.57 4.96
C GLY A 97 0.47 -0.83 5.10
N ASP A 98 0.69 -1.21 6.35
CA ASP A 98 1.29 -2.47 6.79
C ASP A 98 2.66 -2.71 6.18
N LEU A 99 3.53 -1.73 6.41
CA LEU A 99 4.89 -1.75 5.88
C LEU A 99 5.75 -2.80 6.57
N PHE A 100 5.49 -3.06 7.84
CA PHE A 100 6.35 -3.83 8.72
C PHE A 100 5.55 -4.93 9.44
N ASP A 101 5.99 -6.17 9.34
CA ASP A 101 5.33 -7.33 9.97
C ASP A 101 5.17 -7.18 11.50
N ARG A 102 6.16 -6.55 12.16
CA ARG A 102 6.17 -6.31 13.61
C ARG A 102 6.69 -4.92 13.96
N GLY A 103 6.17 -3.90 13.28
CA GLY A 103 6.61 -2.50 13.48
C GLY A 103 6.52 -2.05 14.95
N PHE A 104 5.40 -2.36 15.61
CA PHE A 104 5.12 -1.99 16.99
C PHE A 104 5.96 -2.76 18.03
N GLU A 105 6.34 -4.02 17.76
CA GLU A 105 7.15 -4.85 18.67
C GLU A 105 8.66 -4.64 18.51
N ALA A 106 9.11 -4.15 17.35
CA ALA A 106 10.51 -4.09 17.01
C ALA A 106 11.30 -3.10 17.90
N TYR A 107 12.46 -3.56 18.38
CA TYR A 107 13.42 -2.68 19.06
C TYR A 107 13.89 -1.56 18.11
N PRO A 108 14.28 -0.38 18.62
CA PRO A 108 14.64 0.77 17.78
C PRO A 108 15.70 0.47 16.71
N SER A 109 16.74 -0.31 17.04
CA SER A 109 17.79 -0.68 16.09
C SER A 109 17.32 -1.66 15.02
N GLU A 110 16.41 -2.57 15.35
CA GLU A 110 15.84 -3.52 14.39
C GLU A 110 14.92 -2.79 13.42
N PHE A 111 14.10 -1.87 13.93
CA PHE A 111 13.23 -1.06 13.10
C PHE A 111 13.99 -0.15 12.14
N ASP A 112 15.07 0.49 12.57
CA ASP A 112 15.92 1.28 11.68
C ASP A 112 16.49 0.41 10.53
N GLN A 113 16.89 -0.83 10.82
CA GLN A 113 17.34 -1.77 9.79
C GLN A 113 16.21 -2.18 8.84
N THR A 114 15.03 -2.51 9.36
CA THR A 114 13.85 -2.84 8.55
C THR A 114 13.41 -1.66 7.70
N CYS A 115 13.41 -0.45 8.26
CA CYS A 115 13.12 0.80 7.56
C CYS A 115 14.09 1.04 6.40
N LYS A 116 15.40 0.86 6.61
CA LYS A 116 16.41 0.99 5.54
C LYS A 116 16.15 0.00 4.40
N ARG A 117 15.75 -1.23 4.71
CA ARG A 117 15.38 -2.25 3.73
C ARG A 117 14.12 -1.85 2.96
N PHE A 118 13.05 -1.45 3.65
CA PHE A 118 11.83 -0.93 3.03
C PHE A 118 12.12 0.22 2.05
N ARG A 119 12.87 1.23 2.50
CA ARG A 119 13.25 2.38 1.66
C ARG A 119 14.08 1.98 0.45
N ARG A 120 14.99 1.00 0.60
CA ARG A 120 15.78 0.46 -0.52
C ARG A 120 14.88 -0.19 -1.57
N ILE A 121 13.88 -0.96 -1.15
CA ILE A 121 12.94 -1.66 -2.02
C ILE A 121 12.08 -0.66 -2.82
N TYR A 122 11.45 0.30 -2.12
CA TYR A 122 10.39 1.13 -2.70
C TYR A 122 10.78 2.56 -3.08
N PHE A 123 11.89 3.10 -2.57
CA PHE A 123 12.28 4.50 -2.84
C PHE A 123 13.68 4.66 -3.44
N GLY A 124 14.44 3.57 -3.56
CA GLY A 124 15.85 3.64 -3.98
C GLY A 124 16.10 3.87 -5.47
N ARG A 125 15.12 3.63 -6.36
CA ARG A 125 15.36 3.48 -7.81
C ARG A 125 14.50 4.34 -8.74
N HIS A 126 13.68 5.24 -8.22
CA HIS A 126 12.85 6.12 -9.05
C HIS A 126 12.48 7.42 -8.33
N SER A 127 12.03 8.39 -9.11
CA SER A 127 11.52 9.68 -8.64
C SER A 127 10.01 9.84 -8.83
N LEU A 128 9.28 8.72 -8.96
CA LEU A 128 7.82 8.75 -9.12
C LEU A 128 7.16 9.36 -7.89
N PRO A 129 6.14 10.23 -8.07
CA PRO A 129 5.34 10.70 -6.96
C PRO A 129 4.62 9.52 -6.29
N TYR A 130 4.51 9.60 -4.97
CA TYR A 130 3.84 8.57 -4.19
C TYR A 130 3.02 9.17 -3.06
N LEU A 131 2.05 8.40 -2.61
CA LEU A 131 1.36 8.61 -1.35
C LEU A 131 1.46 7.34 -0.52
N LEU A 132 1.80 7.49 0.75
CA LEU A 132 1.83 6.39 1.69
C LEU A 132 0.87 6.71 2.83
N ILE A 133 0.10 5.71 3.25
CA ILE A 133 -0.74 5.76 4.43
C ILE A 133 -0.29 4.66 5.39
N PRO A 134 -0.25 4.93 6.71
CA PRO A 134 0.08 3.89 7.68
C PRO A 134 -1.06 2.87 7.81
N GLY A 135 -0.69 1.61 8.04
CA GLY A 135 -1.58 0.58 8.54
C GLY A 135 -1.50 0.44 10.05
N ASP A 136 -2.21 -0.54 10.61
CA ASP A 136 -2.23 -0.75 12.06
C ASP A 136 -0.87 -1.22 12.59
N ASN A 137 -0.20 -2.10 11.85
CA ASN A 137 1.14 -2.59 12.19
C ASN A 137 2.24 -1.50 12.17
N ASP A 138 1.95 -0.35 11.55
CA ASP A 138 2.88 0.76 11.42
C ASP A 138 2.80 1.78 12.56
N VAL A 139 1.61 2.01 13.12
CA VAL A 139 1.35 3.16 14.02
C VAL A 139 0.57 2.84 15.29
N ASP A 140 0.04 1.63 15.45
CA ASP A 140 -0.70 1.26 16.66
C ASP A 140 0.19 0.65 17.74
N LEU A 141 -0.32 0.65 18.97
CA LEU A 141 0.35 0.02 20.12
C LEU A 141 0.41 -1.52 19.99
N VAL A 142 -0.62 -2.08 19.36
CA VAL A 142 -0.81 -3.49 19.02
C VAL A 142 -1.59 -3.52 17.72
N GLU A 143 -1.47 -4.61 16.95
CA GLU A 143 -2.27 -4.84 15.74
C GLU A 143 -3.77 -4.58 16.01
N GLY A 144 -4.40 -3.77 15.16
CA GLY A 144 -5.79 -3.33 15.28
C GLY A 144 -6.11 -2.41 16.48
N GLY A 145 -5.12 -2.01 17.28
CA GLY A 145 -5.28 -1.26 18.53
C GLY A 145 -5.42 0.26 18.37
N PRO A 146 -5.28 1.02 19.47
CA PRO A 146 -5.19 2.47 19.40
C PRO A 146 -3.83 2.90 18.85
N THR A 147 -3.82 3.98 18.09
CA THR A 147 -2.61 4.62 17.57
C THR A 147 -1.69 5.04 18.72
N ASP A 148 -0.41 4.67 18.62
CA ASP A 148 0.62 4.94 19.61
C ASP A 148 1.53 6.10 19.15
N PRO A 149 1.71 7.17 19.95
CA PRO A 149 2.53 8.32 19.55
C PRO A 149 3.99 7.96 19.22
N PHE A 150 4.57 6.96 19.90
CA PHE A 150 5.95 6.56 19.66
C PHE A 150 6.10 5.84 18.31
N SER A 151 5.16 4.95 17.99
CA SER A 151 5.09 4.23 16.71
C SER A 151 4.84 5.22 15.54
N VAL A 152 3.92 6.17 15.71
CA VAL A 152 3.72 7.28 14.76
C VAL A 152 5.00 8.06 14.51
N THR A 153 5.73 8.43 15.56
CA THR A 153 6.98 9.21 15.43
C THR A 153 8.02 8.44 14.64
N ARG A 154 8.24 7.16 14.98
CA ARG A 154 9.20 6.29 14.27
C ARG A 154 8.84 6.07 12.81
N PHE A 155 7.55 5.89 12.53
CA PHE A 155 7.06 5.79 11.16
C PHE A 155 7.38 7.05 10.37
N ILE A 156 7.07 8.24 10.91
CA ILE A 156 7.39 9.53 10.28
C ILE A 156 8.91 9.68 10.07
N ASP A 157 9.72 9.31 11.06
CA ASP A 157 11.18 9.36 10.93
C ASP A 157 11.69 8.42 9.82
N CYS A 158 11.03 7.28 9.63
CA CYS A 158 11.37 6.32 8.60
C CYS A 158 11.02 6.81 7.18
N VAL A 159 9.75 7.12 6.93
CA VAL A 159 9.21 7.36 5.57
C VAL A 159 8.98 8.84 5.25
N GLY A 160 9.18 9.72 6.23
CA GLY A 160 8.83 11.12 6.17
C GLY A 160 7.35 11.36 6.50
N GLN A 161 7.03 12.60 6.85
CA GLN A 161 5.65 13.03 7.03
C GLN A 161 4.92 12.99 5.67
N GLN A 162 3.81 12.25 5.59
CA GLN A 162 3.06 12.09 4.34
C GLN A 162 2.07 13.23 4.15
N ALA A 163 1.88 13.66 2.90
CA ALA A 163 0.86 14.65 2.55
C ALA A 163 -0.54 14.05 2.68
N GLU A 164 -1.54 14.87 3.04
CA GLU A 164 -2.94 14.43 2.98
C GLU A 164 -3.42 14.22 1.54
N TYR A 165 -2.82 14.97 0.60
CA TYR A 165 -3.23 15.06 -0.79
C TYR A 165 -2.03 15.00 -1.73
N VAL A 166 -2.15 14.18 -2.79
CA VAL A 166 -1.16 14.12 -3.87
C VAL A 166 -1.89 14.10 -5.21
N PRO A 167 -1.65 15.09 -6.10
CA PRO A 167 -2.10 15.02 -7.48
C PRO A 167 -1.16 14.12 -8.28
N ILE A 168 -1.71 13.11 -8.94
CA ILE A 168 -0.99 12.29 -9.92
C ILE A 168 -1.73 12.44 -11.24
N HIS A 169 -1.26 13.38 -12.07
CA HIS A 169 -1.88 13.75 -13.33
C HIS A 169 -3.36 14.15 -13.17
N PHE A 170 -4.33 13.41 -13.73
CA PHE A 170 -5.76 13.67 -13.52
C PHE A 170 -6.38 12.87 -12.36
N ALA A 171 -5.60 12.06 -11.64
CA ALA A 171 -6.02 11.45 -10.39
C ALA A 171 -5.70 12.38 -9.21
N GLN A 172 -6.70 12.65 -8.39
CA GLN A 172 -6.59 13.39 -7.14
C GLN A 172 -6.68 12.41 -5.99
N ILE A 173 -5.56 12.13 -5.32
CA ILE A 173 -5.56 11.16 -4.23
C ILE A 173 -5.67 11.88 -2.91
N LYS A 174 -6.60 11.45 -2.06
CA LYS A 174 -6.77 11.92 -0.70
C LYS A 174 -6.64 10.73 0.27
N ALA A 175 -5.71 10.85 1.21
CA ALA A 175 -5.55 9.92 2.30
C ALA A 175 -6.65 10.12 3.36
N ILE A 176 -7.20 9.02 3.86
CA ILE A 176 -7.98 8.98 5.10
C ILE A 176 -7.09 8.29 6.13
N PRO A 177 -6.49 9.05 7.06
CA PRO A 177 -5.53 8.48 8.00
C PRO A 177 -6.21 7.60 9.04
N ARG A 178 -5.47 6.60 9.53
CA ARG A 178 -5.87 5.76 10.67
C ARG A 178 -5.76 6.51 12.00
N GLY A 179 -6.80 6.39 12.81
CA GLY A 179 -6.79 6.79 14.23
C GLY A 179 -6.26 8.21 14.47
N ALA A 180 -5.23 8.33 15.32
CA ALA A 180 -4.66 9.62 15.71
C ALA A 180 -3.54 10.13 14.78
N TYR A 181 -3.19 9.39 13.72
CA TYR A 181 -2.18 9.83 12.76
C TYR A 181 -2.66 11.09 12.04
N LYS A 182 -1.79 12.11 11.98
CA LYS A 182 -2.09 13.38 11.32
C LYS A 182 -1.16 13.55 10.12
N PRO A 183 -1.66 13.56 8.87
CA PRO A 183 -0.85 13.87 7.71
C PRO A 183 -0.42 15.34 7.69
N ALA A 184 0.57 15.69 6.87
CA ALA A 184 0.96 17.07 6.64
C ALA A 184 -0.20 17.86 5.99
N GLN A 185 -0.49 19.03 6.55
CA GLN A 185 -1.49 19.95 5.99
C GLN A 185 -0.92 20.66 4.77
N THR A 186 -1.44 20.33 3.59
CA THR A 186 -1.20 21.09 2.36
C THR A 186 -2.43 21.97 2.09
N HIS A 187 -2.23 23.28 1.92
CA HIS A 187 -3.30 24.28 1.86
C HIS A 187 -4.41 23.96 0.83
N SER A 188 -5.66 24.07 1.29
CA SER A 188 -6.93 24.11 0.55
C SER A 188 -7.14 23.02 -0.51
N PHE A 189 -7.59 21.85 -0.07
CA PHE A 189 -8.35 20.93 -0.92
C PHE A 189 -9.65 21.60 -1.38
N MET A 190 -9.65 22.18 -2.59
CA MET A 190 -10.87 22.54 -3.31
C MET A 190 -11.04 21.57 -4.46
N LEU A 191 -11.89 20.56 -4.27
CA LEU A 191 -12.48 19.80 -5.38
C LEU A 191 -13.33 20.76 -6.20
N SER A 192 -12.73 21.42 -7.20
CA SER A 192 -13.54 22.07 -8.22
C SER A 192 -14.14 20.98 -9.09
N ARG A 193 -15.46 20.83 -8.98
CA ARG A 193 -16.34 19.94 -9.75
C ARG A 193 -16.17 20.09 -11.28
N SER A 194 -15.48 21.13 -11.73
CA SER A 194 -15.19 21.45 -13.13
C SER A 194 -13.89 20.84 -13.69
N SER A 195 -13.07 20.13 -12.89
CA SER A 195 -11.72 19.76 -13.33
C SER A 195 -11.60 18.49 -14.19
N GLY A 196 -12.67 17.69 -14.32
CA GLY A 196 -12.61 16.42 -15.06
C GLY A 196 -11.68 15.37 -14.44
N ARG A 197 -11.23 15.57 -13.20
CA ARG A 197 -10.31 14.70 -12.46
C ARG A 197 -11.05 13.64 -11.66
N TYR A 198 -10.46 12.45 -11.54
CA TYR A 198 -10.98 11.38 -10.70
C TYR A 198 -10.43 11.53 -9.29
N LEU A 199 -11.31 11.48 -8.29
CA LEU A 199 -10.87 11.39 -6.91
C LEU A 199 -10.59 9.93 -6.54
N VAL A 200 -9.46 9.68 -5.89
CA VAL A 200 -9.12 8.42 -5.25
C VAL A 200 -9.07 8.65 -3.75
N LEU A 201 -9.99 8.04 -3.01
CA LEU A 201 -9.93 7.97 -1.55
C LEU A 201 -9.13 6.74 -1.16
N ALA A 202 -8.01 6.96 -0.48
CA ALA A 202 -7.09 5.93 -0.05
C ALA A 202 -7.10 5.80 1.47
N THR A 203 -7.25 4.59 1.97
CA THR A 203 -7.21 4.26 3.39
C THR A 203 -6.54 2.90 3.57
N HIS A 204 -6.06 2.60 4.77
CA HIS A 204 -5.62 1.24 5.06
C HIS A 204 -6.84 0.35 5.31
N GLU A 205 -7.78 0.80 6.14
CA GLU A 205 -8.95 0.02 6.51
C GLU A 205 -10.01 -0.02 5.39
N PRO A 206 -10.58 -1.18 5.11
CA PRO A 206 -11.80 -1.31 4.32
C PRO A 206 -12.91 -0.39 4.85
N ILE A 207 -13.78 0.09 3.95
CA ILE A 207 -14.80 1.09 4.31
C ILE A 207 -15.73 0.64 5.44
N ASN A 208 -16.01 -0.66 5.54
CA ASN A 208 -16.85 -1.26 6.58
C ASN A 208 -16.16 -1.37 7.95
N MET A 209 -14.86 -1.07 8.01
CA MET A 209 -14.04 -1.05 9.22
C MET A 209 -13.66 0.37 9.66
N LEU A 210 -13.94 1.38 8.82
CA LEU A 210 -13.70 2.77 9.18
C LEU A 210 -14.54 3.19 10.38
N GLU A 211 -13.94 3.93 11.30
CA GLU A 211 -14.67 4.58 12.36
C GLU A 211 -15.65 5.61 11.78
N ASN A 212 -16.74 5.89 12.50
CA ASN A 212 -17.77 6.84 12.04
C ASN A 212 -17.19 8.21 11.64
N ALA A 213 -16.15 8.70 12.32
CA ALA A 213 -15.51 9.96 11.96
C ALA A 213 -14.79 9.89 10.60
N GLN A 214 -14.04 8.81 10.36
CA GLN A 214 -13.33 8.56 9.10
C GLN A 214 -14.31 8.28 7.96
N LEU A 215 -15.34 7.47 8.20
CA LEU A 215 -16.40 7.19 7.25
C LEU A 215 -17.15 8.46 6.86
N ASN A 216 -17.51 9.31 7.83
CA ASN A 216 -18.13 10.60 7.53
C ASN A 216 -17.21 11.53 6.73
N ALA A 217 -15.90 11.50 6.99
CA ALA A 217 -14.93 12.25 6.19
C ALA A 217 -14.85 11.71 4.75
N ALA A 218 -14.97 10.39 4.55
CA ALA A 218 -15.02 9.73 3.25
C ALA A 218 -16.33 10.05 2.48
N LEU A 219 -17.47 9.93 3.16
CA LEU A 219 -18.81 10.10 2.58
C LEU A 219 -19.17 11.55 2.24
N LYS A 220 -18.52 12.53 2.89
CA LYS A 220 -18.69 13.96 2.58
C LYS A 220 -18.09 14.37 1.24
N VAL A 221 -17.36 13.47 0.57
CA VAL A 221 -16.71 13.82 -0.68
C VAL A 221 -17.64 13.62 -1.89
N GLU A 222 -17.78 14.66 -2.71
CA GLU A 222 -18.62 14.62 -3.91
C GLU A 222 -17.99 13.76 -5.03
N SER A 223 -18.83 13.02 -5.75
CA SER A 223 -18.47 12.05 -6.81
C SER A 223 -17.96 12.68 -8.13
N PRO A 224 -17.22 11.94 -9.00
CA PRO A 224 -16.88 10.51 -8.93
C PRO A 224 -15.63 10.20 -8.10
N CYS A 225 -15.73 9.13 -7.30
CA CYS A 225 -14.69 8.70 -6.38
C CYS A 225 -14.43 7.20 -6.53
N VAL A 226 -13.16 6.81 -6.62
CA VAL A 226 -12.69 5.43 -6.44
C VAL A 226 -12.19 5.29 -5.01
N PHE A 227 -12.58 4.21 -4.34
CA PHE A 227 -12.09 3.89 -2.99
C PHE A 227 -11.10 2.74 -3.08
N VAL A 228 -9.95 2.88 -2.42
CA VAL A 228 -8.91 1.84 -2.36
C VAL A 228 -8.48 1.62 -0.90
N SER A 229 -8.33 0.34 -0.53
CA SER A 229 -7.94 -0.07 0.82
C SER A 229 -7.05 -1.31 0.83
N GLY A 230 -6.33 -1.52 1.94
CA GLY A 230 -5.49 -2.69 2.24
C GLY A 230 -6.11 -3.59 3.32
N HIS A 231 -5.29 -4.06 4.25
CA HIS A 231 -5.63 -4.77 5.51
C HIS A 231 -6.18 -6.20 5.36
N HIS A 232 -7.04 -6.48 4.38
CA HIS A 232 -7.68 -7.79 4.27
C HIS A 232 -6.78 -8.93 3.75
N HIS A 233 -5.57 -8.62 3.27
CA HIS A 233 -4.61 -9.57 2.68
C HIS A 233 -5.21 -10.45 1.56
N HIS A 234 -6.34 -10.02 0.98
CA HIS A 234 -7.09 -10.70 -0.05
C HIS A 234 -7.61 -9.67 -1.07
N VAL A 235 -7.57 -10.03 -2.36
CA VAL A 235 -8.14 -9.19 -3.41
C VAL A 235 -9.66 -9.19 -3.26
N SER A 236 -10.21 -8.03 -2.88
CA SER A 236 -11.64 -7.79 -2.79
C SER A 236 -12.00 -6.50 -3.53
N GLY A 237 -13.09 -6.54 -4.31
CA GLY A 237 -13.57 -5.40 -5.08
C GLY A 237 -14.86 -4.85 -4.49
N ALA A 238 -14.82 -3.63 -3.96
CA ALA A 238 -16.00 -2.88 -3.55
C ALA A 238 -16.16 -1.66 -4.47
N PHE A 239 -17.21 -1.65 -5.30
CA PHE A 239 -17.58 -0.49 -6.11
C PHE A 239 -18.68 0.29 -5.38
N ILE A 240 -18.37 1.47 -4.89
CA ILE A 240 -19.36 2.37 -4.28
C ILE A 240 -19.73 3.43 -5.30
N PHE A 241 -20.94 3.32 -5.84
CA PHE A 241 -21.54 4.39 -6.63
C PHE A 241 -22.10 5.44 -5.67
N SER A 242 -21.47 6.62 -5.61
CA SER A 242 -22.08 7.79 -4.97
C SER A 242 -23.10 8.40 -5.93
N VAL A 243 -24.37 8.06 -5.70
CA VAL A 243 -25.51 8.72 -6.34
C VAL A 243 -25.69 10.08 -5.68
N SER A 244 -25.37 11.15 -6.40
CA SER A 244 -25.71 12.50 -5.96
C SER A 244 -27.20 12.74 -6.20
N ILE A 245 -28.04 12.46 -5.19
CA ILE A 245 -29.43 12.90 -5.18
C ILE A 245 -29.42 14.40 -4.84
N ARG A 246 -29.57 15.26 -5.85
CA ARG A 246 -29.89 16.67 -5.64
C ARG A 246 -31.35 16.79 -5.22
N PHE A 247 -31.60 17.11 -3.95
CA PHE A 247 -32.84 17.80 -3.62
C PHE A 247 -32.70 19.25 -4.10
N SER A 248 -33.34 19.54 -5.23
CA SER A 248 -33.57 20.91 -5.65
C SER A 248 -34.60 21.52 -4.71
N ASN A 249 -34.17 22.40 -3.80
CA ASN A 249 -35.05 23.34 -3.10
C ASN A 249 -35.55 24.42 -4.09
N ASN A 250 -36.25 23.99 -5.14
CA ASN A 250 -36.96 24.90 -6.03
C ASN A 250 -38.41 24.99 -5.52
N PRO A 251 -38.87 26.15 -5.01
CA PRO A 251 -40.25 26.33 -4.54
C PRO A 251 -41.30 26.21 -5.66
N GLU A 252 -40.92 26.08 -6.92
CA GLU A 252 -41.86 26.12 -8.05
C GLU A 252 -42.64 24.84 -8.34
N PHE A 253 -42.43 23.74 -7.60
CA PHE A 253 -43.20 22.50 -7.77
C PHE A 253 -44.13 22.13 -6.59
N ALA A 254 -44.41 23.10 -5.71
CA ALA A 254 -45.49 22.98 -4.71
C ALA A 254 -46.68 23.88 -5.08
N ARG A 255 -47.40 23.51 -6.14
CA ARG A 255 -48.83 23.84 -6.36
C ARG A 255 -49.52 22.67 -7.03
#